data_AF-A0A5J4NJ46-F1
#
_entry.id   AF-A0A5J4NJ46-F1
#
_cell.length_a   1.000
_cell.length_b   1.000
_cell.length_c   1.000
_cell.angle_alpha   90.00
_cell.angle_beta   90.00
_cell.angle_gamma   90.00
#
_symmetry.space_group_name_H-M   'P 1'
#
loop_
_entity.id
_entity.type
_entity.pdbx_description
1 polymer ?
#
loop_
_entity_poly.entity_id
_entity_poly.type
_entity_poly.pdbx_seq_one_letter_code
_entity_poly.pdbx_strand_id
1 'polypeptide(L)'
;MHVLPRGPEIVKSTGSDATTVVKRLKTKEQEFKESERERRDKEERKRREEEARREEVAQERQRKQQEKQRQEAEASKKQRKPGQKRRGLGGLSKEKKRMLKQLIMQKAAEIMKAERKKEQEKRDEYVRSKIGTLSLEGLSENDLRSKVTKLHEQLRQLEGEKYDWEEKLRRQDFEIIEMTVKANDNKGKFVKPVLKKVSKTESHMARFEKKEGSAHSLSSFRNQLKSTGHSKYALEEKEESGGKAGWRDQLKPKEEEGAATAQ
;
A
#
# COMPACT_ATOMS: atom_id res chain seq x y z
N MET A 1 71.38 70.86 42.95
CA MET A 1 72.49 71.54 42.23
C MET A 1 72.00 71.73 40.80
N HIS A 2 71.31 72.83 40.46
CA HIS A 2 71.88 74.08 39.94
C HIS A 2 73.12 73.87 39.07
N VAL A 3 72.93 73.74 37.75
CA VAL A 3 73.77 74.42 36.75
C VAL A 3 72.90 74.71 35.52
N LEU A 4 72.53 75.98 35.35
CA LEU A 4 72.26 76.56 34.04
C LEU A 4 73.59 76.89 33.38
N PRO A 5 73.73 76.71 32.06
CA PRO A 5 74.53 77.59 31.25
C PRO A 5 73.66 78.47 30.34
N ARG A 6 74.18 79.67 30.14
CA ARG A 6 73.56 80.86 29.56
C ARG A 6 73.48 80.76 28.04
N GLY A 7 72.48 81.48 27.48
CA GLY A 7 72.26 81.67 26.03
C GLY A 7 73.30 82.62 25.41
N PRO A 8 72.95 83.44 24.40
CA PRO A 8 71.65 83.61 23.72
C PRO A 8 71.76 83.42 22.19
N GLU A 9 70.65 83.12 21.50
CA GLU A 9 70.53 83.59 20.11
C GLU A 9 69.07 83.75 19.69
N ILE A 10 68.79 84.95 19.22
CA ILE A 10 67.52 85.37 18.63
C ILE A 10 67.50 84.81 17.21
N VAL A 11 66.61 83.86 16.94
CA VAL A 11 66.16 83.57 15.57
C VAL A 11 64.69 83.97 15.44
N LYS A 12 64.50 85.17 14.90
CA LYS A 12 63.25 85.60 14.30
C LYS A 12 62.99 84.70 13.08
N SER A 13 61.92 83.91 13.09
CA SER A 13 61.38 83.26 11.89
C SER A 13 60.03 83.90 11.58
N THR A 14 60.12 84.95 10.78
CA THR A 14 59.01 85.67 10.17
C THR A 14 58.49 84.89 8.96
N GLY A 15 57.17 84.81 8.83
CA GLY A 15 56.48 84.66 7.54
C GLY A 15 56.42 83.23 7.00
N SER A 16 55.21 82.68 6.93
CA SER A 16 54.96 81.64 5.91
C SER A 16 55.15 82.28 4.54
N ASP A 17 56.27 81.95 3.90
CA ASP A 17 56.67 82.43 2.58
C ASP A 17 55.55 82.19 1.56
N ALA A 18 55.20 83.20 0.75
CA ALA A 18 54.04 83.16 -0.16
C ALA A 18 54.09 81.95 -1.11
N THR A 19 55.30 81.53 -1.46
CA THR A 19 55.62 80.34 -2.26
C THR A 19 55.13 79.03 -1.61
N THR A 20 55.19 78.92 -0.29
CA THR A 20 54.77 77.73 0.48
C THR A 20 53.24 77.63 0.56
N VAL A 21 52.55 78.76 0.71
CA VAL A 21 51.08 78.83 0.69
C VAL A 21 50.55 78.45 -0.70
N VAL A 22 51.16 78.96 -1.77
CA VAL A 22 50.78 78.63 -3.16
C VAL A 22 51.02 77.15 -3.47
N LYS A 23 52.14 76.56 -3.01
CA LYS A 23 52.39 75.11 -3.16
C LYS A 23 51.33 74.28 -2.45
N ARG A 24 50.97 74.64 -1.21
CA ARG A 24 49.91 73.97 -0.43
C ARG A 24 48.52 74.09 -1.05
N LEU A 25 48.21 75.22 -1.69
CA LEU A 25 46.95 75.40 -2.42
C LEU A 25 46.91 74.55 -3.69
N LYS A 26 48.02 74.48 -4.45
CA LYS A 26 48.11 73.61 -5.64
C LYS A 26 48.01 72.13 -5.30
N THR A 27 48.66 71.68 -4.22
CA THR A 27 48.52 70.28 -3.77
C THR A 27 47.10 69.97 -3.30
N LYS A 28 46.46 70.87 -2.54
CA LYS A 28 45.05 70.72 -2.15
C LYS A 28 44.09 70.69 -3.35
N GLU A 29 44.36 71.47 -4.39
CA GLU A 29 43.58 71.46 -5.62
C GLU A 29 43.77 70.16 -6.41
N GLN A 30 44.99 69.61 -6.42
CA GLN A 30 45.28 68.30 -7.00
C GLN A 30 44.59 67.17 -6.23
N GLU A 31 44.68 67.17 -4.90
CA GLU A 31 44.00 66.21 -4.01
C GLU A 31 42.47 66.27 -4.18
N PHE A 32 41.89 67.46 -4.32
CA PHE A 32 40.46 67.63 -4.59
C PHE A 32 40.06 67.07 -5.96
N LYS A 33 40.85 67.34 -7.01
CA LYS A 33 40.62 66.78 -8.36
C LYS A 33 40.77 65.25 -8.40
N GLU A 34 41.71 64.70 -7.64
CA GLU A 34 41.91 63.25 -7.52
C GLU A 34 40.78 62.60 -6.73
N SER A 35 40.34 63.22 -5.62
CA SER A 35 39.18 62.76 -4.85
C SER A 35 37.87 62.77 -5.66
N GLU A 36 37.65 63.80 -6.50
CA GLU A 36 36.50 63.86 -7.40
C GLU A 36 36.55 62.79 -8.51
N ARG A 37 37.75 62.49 -9.06
CA ARG A 37 37.92 61.37 -9.99
C ARG A 37 37.65 60.03 -9.32
N GLU A 38 38.18 59.82 -8.12
CA GLU A 38 37.95 58.59 -7.36
C GLU A 38 36.48 58.41 -6.97
N ARG A 39 35.76 59.50 -6.66
CA ARG A 39 34.30 59.48 -6.44
C ARG A 39 33.54 59.09 -7.70
N ARG A 40 33.92 59.64 -8.86
CA ARG A 40 33.31 59.32 -10.16
C ARG A 40 33.56 57.85 -10.53
N ASP A 41 34.78 57.35 -10.36
CA ASP A 41 35.13 55.96 -10.66
C ASP A 41 34.41 54.99 -9.70
N LYS A 42 34.27 55.35 -8.42
CA LYS A 42 33.47 54.58 -7.45
C LYS A 42 31.98 54.58 -7.81
N GLU A 43 31.42 55.69 -8.27
CA GLU A 43 30.02 55.75 -8.69
C GLU A 43 29.79 54.94 -9.98
N GLU A 44 30.69 55.03 -10.95
CA GLU A 44 30.60 54.26 -12.19
C GLU A 44 30.73 52.75 -11.94
N ARG A 45 31.64 52.34 -11.05
CA ARG A 45 31.78 50.95 -10.62
C ARG A 45 30.51 50.43 -9.93
N LYS A 46 29.89 51.23 -9.07
CA LYS A 46 28.61 50.90 -8.43
C LYS A 46 27.47 50.76 -9.46
N ARG A 47 27.41 51.63 -10.46
CA ARG A 47 26.42 51.53 -11.55
C ARG A 47 26.59 50.26 -12.36
N ARG A 48 27.83 49.91 -12.74
CA ARG A 48 28.14 48.66 -13.47
C ARG A 48 27.81 47.41 -12.64
N GLU A 49 28.08 47.44 -11.34
CA GLU A 49 27.74 46.34 -10.43
C GLU A 49 26.23 46.19 -10.23
N GLU A 50 25.50 47.30 -10.12
CA GLU A 50 24.03 47.28 -10.03
C GLU A 50 23.38 46.79 -11.34
N GLU A 51 23.91 47.21 -12.48
CA GLU A 51 23.48 46.75 -13.81
C GLU A 51 23.74 45.25 -13.99
N ALA A 52 24.95 44.78 -13.67
CA ALA A 52 25.28 43.35 -13.70
C ALA A 52 24.36 42.51 -12.79
N ARG A 53 24.03 43.02 -11.59
CA ARG A 53 23.08 42.35 -10.68
C ARG A 53 21.66 42.32 -11.24
N ARG A 54 21.23 43.38 -11.93
CA ARG A 54 19.91 43.41 -12.61
C ARG A 54 19.86 42.42 -13.77
N GLU A 55 20.93 42.33 -14.56
CA GLU A 55 21.06 41.36 -15.64
C GLU A 55 21.07 39.92 -15.14
N GLU A 56 21.80 39.63 -14.06
CA GLU A 56 21.84 38.29 -13.45
C GLU A 56 20.44 37.86 -12.98
N VAL A 57 19.70 38.75 -12.29
CA VAL A 57 18.32 38.50 -11.87
C VAL A 57 17.38 38.31 -13.06
N ALA A 58 17.57 39.07 -14.14
CA ALA A 58 16.79 38.91 -15.36
C ALA A 58 17.08 37.56 -16.05
N GLN A 59 18.34 37.15 -16.13
CA GLN A 59 18.75 35.85 -16.66
C GLN A 59 18.22 34.69 -15.81
N GLU A 60 18.27 34.80 -14.48
CA GLU A 60 17.71 33.79 -13.58
C GLU A 60 16.20 33.64 -13.75
N ARG A 61 15.47 34.76 -13.88
CA ARG A 61 14.03 34.76 -14.17
C ARG A 61 13.72 34.12 -15.52
N GLN A 62 14.51 34.41 -16.56
CA GLN A 62 14.36 33.78 -17.87
C GLN A 62 14.63 32.27 -17.81
N ARG A 63 15.66 31.82 -17.08
CA ARG A 63 15.96 30.40 -16.86
C ARG A 63 14.82 29.69 -16.13
N LYS A 64 14.31 30.27 -15.03
CA LYS A 64 13.15 29.74 -14.30
C LYS A 64 11.90 29.65 -15.17
N GLN A 65 11.65 30.65 -16.02
CA GLN A 65 10.52 30.65 -16.95
C GLN A 65 10.67 29.56 -18.01
N GLN A 66 11.87 29.39 -18.59
CA GLN A 66 12.13 28.31 -19.55
C GLN A 66 12.06 26.93 -18.92
N GLU A 67 12.53 26.76 -17.70
CA GLU A 67 12.42 25.50 -16.96
C GLU A 67 10.95 25.17 -16.66
N LYS A 68 10.17 26.16 -16.21
CA LYS A 68 8.73 25.99 -16.00
C LYS A 68 8.01 25.61 -17.31
N GLN A 69 8.35 26.26 -18.43
CA GLN A 69 7.81 25.90 -19.74
C GLN A 69 8.23 24.50 -20.20
N ARG A 70 9.46 24.06 -19.91
CA ARG A 70 9.91 22.68 -20.18
C ARG A 70 9.16 21.67 -19.32
N GLN A 71 8.99 21.94 -18.03
CA GLN A 71 8.22 21.10 -17.11
C GLN A 71 6.75 21.04 -17.53
N GLU A 72 6.15 22.15 -17.97
CA GLU A 72 4.78 22.21 -18.46
C GLU A 72 4.62 21.49 -19.81
N ALA A 73 5.58 21.62 -20.73
CA ALA A 73 5.61 20.88 -21.98
C ALA A 73 5.84 19.38 -21.76
N GLU A 74 6.65 18.99 -20.78
CA GLU A 74 6.83 17.59 -20.39
C GLU A 74 5.58 17.05 -19.70
N ALA A 75 4.96 17.82 -18.81
CA ALA A 75 3.68 17.47 -18.17
C ALA A 75 2.54 17.39 -19.19
N SER A 76 2.54 18.23 -20.22
CA SER A 76 1.60 18.21 -21.34
C SER A 76 1.86 17.02 -22.28
N LYS A 77 3.13 16.67 -22.58
CA LYS A 77 3.47 15.40 -23.27
C LYS A 77 3.09 14.18 -22.44
N LYS A 78 3.13 14.28 -21.11
CA LYS A 78 2.71 13.22 -20.16
C LYS A 78 1.20 13.19 -19.96
N GLN A 79 0.49 14.30 -20.15
CA GLN A 79 -0.97 14.36 -20.30
C GLN A 79 -1.35 13.81 -21.68
N ARG A 80 -1.81 12.56 -21.63
CA ARG A 80 -1.95 11.68 -22.77
C ARG A 80 -3.08 12.13 -23.69
N LYS A 81 -2.91 11.94 -25.00
CA LYS A 81 -3.99 12.05 -25.99
C LYS A 81 -5.23 11.23 -25.55
N PRO A 82 -6.44 11.80 -25.62
CA PRO A 82 -7.66 11.06 -25.28
C PRO A 82 -7.84 9.92 -26.30
N GLY A 83 -7.70 8.66 -25.85
CA GLY A 83 -7.95 7.47 -26.68
C GLY A 83 -6.90 6.34 -26.60
N GLN A 84 -5.70 6.57 -26.06
CA GLN A 84 -4.74 5.48 -25.87
C GLN A 84 -5.12 4.60 -24.67
N LYS A 85 -5.72 3.44 -24.96
CA LYS A 85 -5.98 2.37 -23.98
C LYS A 85 -4.70 2.12 -23.17
N ARG A 86 -4.81 2.24 -21.84
CA ARG A 86 -3.73 1.92 -20.90
C ARG A 86 -3.25 0.50 -21.20
N ARG A 87 -2.02 0.33 -21.73
CA ARG A 87 -1.28 -0.92 -21.53
C ARG A 87 -0.91 -0.97 -20.05
N GLY A 88 -1.89 -1.31 -19.20
CA GLY A 88 -1.65 -1.50 -17.77
C GLY A 88 -0.63 -2.61 -17.53
N LEU A 89 0.05 -2.55 -16.40
CA LEU A 89 1.05 -3.47 -15.84
C LEU A 89 1.65 -4.46 -16.86
N GLY A 90 2.79 -4.06 -17.44
CA GLY A 90 3.74 -4.97 -18.08
C GLY A 90 3.38 -5.55 -19.46
N GLY A 91 2.36 -5.04 -20.17
CA GLY A 91 2.04 -5.57 -21.51
C GLY A 91 1.59 -7.04 -21.52
N LEU A 92 1.33 -7.64 -20.35
CA LEU A 92 0.80 -8.99 -20.25
C LEU A 92 -0.57 -9.08 -20.95
N SER A 93 -0.77 -10.20 -21.66
CA SER A 93 -2.07 -10.61 -22.20
C SER A 93 -3.14 -10.60 -21.10
N LYS A 94 -4.38 -10.28 -21.47
CA LYS A 94 -5.55 -10.24 -20.58
C LYS A 94 -5.71 -11.55 -19.80
N GLU A 95 -5.40 -12.67 -20.45
CA GLU A 95 -5.45 -14.01 -19.86
C GLU A 95 -4.39 -14.20 -18.76
N LYS A 96 -3.13 -13.85 -19.04
CA LYS A 96 -2.05 -13.90 -18.05
C LYS A 96 -2.33 -13.00 -16.84
N LYS A 97 -2.92 -11.82 -17.05
CA LYS A 97 -3.35 -10.93 -15.94
C LYS A 97 -4.45 -11.55 -15.08
N ARG A 98 -5.40 -12.26 -15.68
CA ARG A 98 -6.46 -12.96 -14.94
C ARG A 98 -5.89 -14.10 -14.11
N MET A 99 -5.03 -14.94 -14.71
CA MET A 99 -4.38 -16.04 -14.00
C MET A 99 -3.51 -15.52 -12.85
N LEU A 100 -2.73 -14.46 -13.08
CA LEU A 100 -1.91 -13.84 -12.04
C LEU A 100 -2.78 -13.29 -10.89
N LYS A 101 -3.89 -12.61 -11.19
CA LYS A 101 -4.83 -12.13 -10.16
C LYS A 101 -5.38 -13.30 -9.33
N GLN A 102 -5.73 -14.42 -9.97
CA GLN A 102 -6.23 -15.61 -9.30
C GLN A 102 -5.15 -16.21 -8.37
N LEU A 103 -3.91 -16.37 -8.86
CA LEU A 103 -2.80 -16.87 -8.05
C LEU A 103 -2.50 -15.97 -6.86
N ILE A 104 -2.52 -14.64 -7.05
CA ILE A 104 -2.34 -13.68 -5.95
C ILE A 104 -3.45 -13.82 -4.92
N MET A 105 -4.71 -13.96 -5.34
CA MET A 105 -5.84 -14.12 -4.42
C MET A 105 -5.81 -15.46 -3.68
N GLN A 106 -5.42 -16.55 -4.35
CA GLN A 106 -5.21 -17.86 -3.73
C GLN A 106 -4.10 -17.80 -2.69
N LYS A 107 -2.93 -17.26 -3.06
CA LYS A 107 -1.81 -17.08 -2.12
C LYS A 107 -2.18 -16.17 -0.95
N ALA A 108 -2.92 -15.08 -1.20
CA ALA A 108 -3.40 -14.20 -0.13
C ALA A 108 -4.36 -14.92 0.83
N ALA A 109 -5.26 -15.76 0.31
CA ALA A 109 -6.16 -16.57 1.14
C ALA A 109 -5.39 -17.61 1.97
N GLU A 110 -4.38 -18.25 1.39
CA GLU A 110 -3.49 -19.18 2.10
C GLU A 110 -2.73 -18.49 3.22
N ILE A 111 -2.14 -17.32 2.95
CA ILE A 111 -1.44 -16.50 3.95
C ILE A 111 -2.39 -16.11 5.07
N MET A 112 -3.60 -15.62 4.75
CA MET A 112 -4.59 -15.24 5.75
C MET A 112 -5.02 -16.42 6.62
N LYS A 113 -5.18 -17.61 6.05
CA LYS A 113 -5.51 -18.83 6.81
C LYS A 113 -4.34 -19.28 7.69
N ALA A 114 -3.12 -19.24 7.17
CA ALA A 114 -1.92 -19.60 7.91
C ALA A 114 -1.66 -18.63 9.07
N GLU A 115 -1.85 -17.32 8.86
CA GLU A 115 -1.74 -16.31 9.90
C GLU A 115 -2.80 -16.51 10.99
N ARG A 116 -4.07 -16.75 10.61
CA ARG A 116 -5.12 -17.09 11.58
C ARG A 116 -4.76 -18.32 12.41
N LYS A 117 -4.20 -19.37 11.77
CA LYS A 117 -3.79 -20.59 12.48
C LYS A 117 -2.66 -20.29 13.47
N LYS A 118 -1.63 -19.54 13.05
CA LYS A 118 -0.53 -19.12 13.92
C LYS A 118 -1.02 -18.27 15.09
N GLU A 119 -1.95 -17.36 14.85
CA GLU A 119 -2.51 -16.51 15.89
C GLU A 119 -3.35 -17.34 16.89
N GLN A 120 -4.11 -18.32 16.40
CA GLN A 120 -4.81 -19.27 17.26
C GLN A 120 -3.84 -20.12 18.08
N GLU A 121 -2.77 -20.63 17.46
CA GLU A 121 -1.72 -21.41 18.17
C GLU A 121 -1.05 -20.58 19.26
N LYS A 122 -0.70 -19.32 18.99
CA LYS A 122 -0.15 -18.39 20.00
C LYS A 122 -1.14 -18.12 21.12
N ARG A 123 -2.43 -17.94 20.79
CA ARG A 123 -3.49 -17.76 21.78
C ARG A 123 -3.61 -18.99 22.67
N ASP A 124 -3.60 -20.19 22.08
CA ASP A 124 -3.69 -21.45 22.80
C ASP A 124 -2.45 -21.68 23.68
N GLU A 125 -1.25 -21.36 23.18
CA GLU A 125 0.00 -21.41 23.94
C GLU A 125 -0.01 -20.41 25.12
N TYR A 126 -0.48 -19.19 24.88
CA TYR A 126 -0.65 -18.18 25.93
C TYR A 126 -1.61 -18.67 27.01
N VAL A 127 -2.80 -19.16 26.62
CA VAL A 127 -3.79 -19.70 27.56
C VAL A 127 -3.22 -20.88 28.35
N ARG A 128 -2.52 -21.80 27.68
CA ARG A 128 -1.87 -22.95 28.31
C ARG A 128 -0.81 -22.51 29.33
N SER A 129 -0.02 -21.48 29.00
CA SER A 129 0.99 -20.91 29.91
C SER A 129 0.38 -20.23 31.13
N LYS A 130 -0.80 -19.60 30.97
CA LYS A 130 -1.46 -18.82 32.02
C LYS A 130 -2.30 -19.65 32.98
N ILE A 131 -3.06 -20.62 32.47
CA ILE A 131 -4.02 -21.39 33.27
C ILE A 131 -3.38 -22.65 33.86
N GLY A 132 -2.40 -23.25 33.16
CA GLY A 132 -1.75 -24.48 33.59
C GLY A 132 -2.73 -25.67 33.73
N THR A 133 -2.22 -26.83 34.11
CA THR A 133 -3.07 -27.98 34.47
C THR A 133 -3.42 -27.90 35.95
N LEU A 134 -4.69 -28.09 36.29
CA LEU A 134 -5.12 -28.11 37.69
C LEU A 134 -4.72 -29.44 38.35
N SER A 135 -3.69 -29.41 39.19
CA SER A 135 -3.31 -30.56 40.03
C SER A 135 -3.99 -30.47 41.39
N LEU A 136 -4.77 -31.49 41.74
CA LEU A 136 -5.49 -31.62 43.02
C LEU A 136 -5.05 -32.86 43.80
N GLU A 137 -4.22 -33.72 43.22
CA GLU A 137 -3.82 -34.99 43.82
C GLU A 137 -2.83 -34.77 44.96
N GLY A 138 -3.05 -35.42 46.10
CA GLY A 138 -2.17 -35.35 47.27
C GLY A 138 -2.26 -34.07 48.11
N LEU A 139 -3.22 -33.17 47.85
CA LEU A 139 -3.43 -31.98 48.67
C LEU A 139 -4.22 -32.31 49.95
N SER A 140 -3.83 -31.68 51.06
CA SER A 140 -4.60 -31.73 52.32
C SER A 140 -5.90 -30.91 52.21
N GLU A 141 -6.86 -31.12 53.11
CA GLU A 141 -8.12 -30.37 53.10
C GLU A 141 -7.90 -28.84 53.22
N ASN A 142 -6.94 -28.42 54.04
CA ASN A 142 -6.60 -27.01 54.22
C ASN A 142 -5.95 -26.40 52.97
N ASP A 143 -5.08 -27.17 52.28
CA ASP A 143 -4.47 -26.74 51.03
C ASP A 143 -5.51 -26.63 49.91
N LEU A 144 -6.48 -27.55 49.89
CA LEU A 144 -7.58 -27.53 48.93
C LEU A 144 -8.47 -26.29 49.13
N ARG A 145 -8.87 -26.00 50.38
CA ARG A 145 -9.61 -24.77 50.73
C ARG A 145 -8.85 -23.51 50.31
N SER A 146 -7.56 -23.46 50.60
CA SER A 146 -6.70 -22.34 50.22
C SER A 146 -6.59 -22.18 48.70
N LYS A 147 -6.51 -23.28 47.95
CA LYS A 147 -6.45 -23.27 46.49
C LYS A 147 -7.75 -22.76 45.87
N VAL A 148 -8.91 -23.17 46.39
CA VAL A 148 -10.23 -22.68 45.94
C VAL A 148 -10.35 -21.17 46.15
N THR A 149 -9.99 -20.65 47.33
CA THR A 149 -10.04 -19.21 47.60
C THR A 149 -9.14 -18.41 46.66
N LYS A 150 -7.93 -18.91 46.38
CA LYS A 150 -7.00 -18.28 45.42
C LYS A 150 -7.59 -18.23 44.01
N LEU A 151 -8.15 -19.33 43.52
CA LEU A 151 -8.77 -19.39 42.19
C LEU A 151 -9.98 -18.46 42.09
N HIS A 152 -10.78 -18.37 43.15
CA HIS A 152 -11.93 -17.47 43.20
C HIS A 152 -11.52 -15.99 43.16
N GLU A 153 -10.46 -15.60 43.89
CA GLU A 153 -9.93 -14.24 43.84
C GLU A 153 -9.36 -13.92 42.45
N GLN A 154 -8.64 -14.86 41.83
CA GLN A 154 -8.15 -14.71 40.46
C GLN A 154 -9.30 -14.54 39.45
N LEU A 155 -10.38 -15.32 39.58
CA LEU A 155 -11.57 -15.20 38.75
C LEU A 155 -12.16 -13.79 38.85
N ARG A 156 -12.33 -13.28 40.07
CA ARG A 156 -12.87 -11.95 40.33
C ARG A 156 -12.06 -10.84 39.64
N GLN A 157 -10.74 -10.94 39.70
CA GLN A 157 -9.84 -9.98 39.04
C GLN A 157 -9.96 -10.07 37.51
N LEU A 158 -9.94 -11.29 36.96
CA LEU A 158 -10.07 -11.51 35.51
C LEU A 158 -11.43 -11.05 34.96
N GLU A 159 -12.51 -11.17 35.74
CA GLU A 159 -13.82 -10.64 35.37
C GLU A 159 -13.81 -9.11 35.25
N GLY A 160 -13.12 -8.42 36.16
CA GLY A 160 -12.91 -6.98 36.08
C GLY A 160 -12.10 -6.59 34.83
N GLU A 161 -10.97 -7.24 34.60
CA GLU A 161 -10.15 -7.00 33.40
C GLU A 161 -10.91 -7.27 32.10
N LYS A 162 -11.72 -8.34 32.06
CA LYS A 162 -12.59 -8.66 30.93
C LYS A 162 -13.58 -7.55 30.65
N TYR A 163 -14.22 -7.01 31.69
CA TYR A 163 -15.15 -5.89 31.54
C TYR A 163 -14.46 -4.64 30.96
N ASP A 164 -13.28 -4.29 31.46
CA ASP A 164 -12.50 -3.16 30.95
C ASP A 164 -12.13 -3.31 29.47
N TRP A 165 -11.77 -4.53 29.05
CA TRP A 165 -11.50 -4.82 27.64
C TRP A 165 -12.76 -4.77 26.78
N GLU A 166 -13.89 -5.29 27.26
CA GLU A 166 -15.16 -5.21 26.55
C GLU A 166 -15.62 -3.76 26.33
N GLU A 167 -15.51 -2.90 27.35
CA GLU A 167 -15.82 -1.48 27.24
C GLU A 167 -14.92 -0.76 26.23
N LYS A 168 -13.61 -1.06 26.23
CA LYS A 168 -12.68 -0.53 25.22
C LYS A 168 -13.07 -1.00 23.81
N LEU A 169 -13.42 -2.26 23.65
CA LEU A 169 -13.84 -2.81 22.35
C LEU A 169 -15.13 -2.16 21.86
N ARG A 170 -16.14 -1.99 22.73
CA ARG A 170 -17.39 -1.27 22.38
C ARG A 170 -17.10 0.14 21.89
N ARG A 171 -16.21 0.89 22.57
CA ARG A 171 -15.82 2.25 22.15
C ARG A 171 -15.16 2.25 20.77
N GLN A 172 -14.25 1.30 20.53
CA GLN A 172 -13.60 1.15 19.23
C GLN A 172 -14.60 0.77 18.13
N ASP A 173 -15.58 -0.09 18.42
CA ASP A 173 -16.63 -0.45 17.46
C ASP A 173 -17.48 0.77 17.08
N PHE A 174 -17.85 1.61 18.06
CA PHE A 174 -18.54 2.87 17.78
C PHE A 174 -17.70 3.80 16.92
N GLU A 175 -16.41 3.93 17.21
CA GLU A 175 -15.48 4.75 16.41
C GLU A 175 -15.35 4.23 14.97
N ILE A 176 -15.23 2.90 14.79
CA ILE A 176 -15.19 2.27 13.46
C ILE A 176 -16.47 2.54 12.69
N ILE A 177 -17.64 2.43 13.34
CA ILE A 177 -18.93 2.72 12.72
C ILE A 177 -19.00 4.19 12.30
N GLU A 178 -18.64 5.11 13.20
CA GLU A 178 -18.63 6.54 12.92
C GLU A 178 -17.70 6.88 11.74
N MET A 179 -16.48 6.34 11.75
CA MET A 179 -15.51 6.54 10.68
C MET A 179 -15.96 5.91 9.36
N THR A 180 -16.64 4.76 9.41
CA THR A 180 -17.23 4.12 8.23
C THR A 180 -18.32 5.00 7.61
N VAL A 181 -19.19 5.60 8.45
CA VAL A 181 -20.22 6.54 7.99
C VAL A 181 -19.57 7.78 7.35
N LYS A 182 -18.61 8.42 8.04
CA LYS A 182 -17.87 9.58 7.51
C LYS A 182 -17.18 9.26 6.16
N ALA A 183 -16.53 8.10 6.06
CA ALA A 183 -15.89 7.66 4.82
C ALA A 183 -16.89 7.47 3.68
N ASN A 184 -18.10 6.99 3.98
CA ASN A 184 -19.16 6.82 2.99
C ASN A 184 -19.76 8.16 2.56
N ASP A 185 -19.98 9.09 3.49
CA ASP A 185 -20.48 10.44 3.18
C ASP A 185 -19.48 11.22 2.33
N ASN A 186 -18.18 11.11 2.65
CA ASN A 186 -17.09 11.69 1.85
C ASN A 186 -17.02 11.10 0.43
N LYS A 187 -17.36 9.82 0.27
CA LYS A 187 -17.43 9.16 -1.04
C LYS A 187 -18.71 9.47 -1.81
N GLY A 188 -19.65 10.18 -1.16
CA GLY A 188 -20.97 10.51 -1.66
C GLY A 188 -21.96 9.37 -1.43
N LYS A 189 -23.00 9.63 -0.62
CA LYS A 189 -24.14 8.72 -0.38
C LYS A 189 -24.84 8.25 -1.68
N PHE A 190 -24.73 9.06 -2.73
CA PHE A 190 -25.16 8.76 -4.09
C PHE A 190 -23.96 8.69 -5.03
N VAL A 191 -23.15 7.63 -4.95
CA VAL A 191 -22.37 7.21 -6.12
C VAL A 191 -23.41 6.81 -7.17
N LYS A 192 -23.76 7.71 -8.09
CA LYS A 192 -24.71 7.40 -9.18
C LYS A 192 -24.23 6.13 -9.86
N PRO A 193 -24.92 4.99 -9.67
CA PRO A 193 -24.46 3.76 -10.28
C PRO A 193 -24.49 4.00 -11.78
N VAL A 194 -23.37 3.75 -12.46
CA VAL A 194 -23.31 3.92 -13.91
C VAL A 194 -24.33 2.96 -14.51
N LEU A 195 -25.48 3.51 -14.95
CA LEU A 195 -26.57 2.74 -15.54
C LEU A 195 -26.06 2.13 -16.83
N LYS A 196 -25.68 0.85 -16.77
CA LYS A 196 -25.37 0.07 -17.97
C LYS A 196 -26.70 -0.32 -18.61
N LYS A 197 -26.81 -0.16 -19.93
CA LYS A 197 -27.93 -0.69 -20.70
C LYS A 197 -27.90 -2.21 -20.59
N VAL A 198 -28.62 -2.74 -19.60
CA VAL A 198 -28.83 -4.18 -19.41
C VAL A 198 -30.02 -4.58 -20.24
N SER A 199 -29.80 -5.30 -21.34
CA SER A 199 -30.91 -5.99 -22.00
C SER A 199 -31.34 -7.15 -21.08
N LYS A 200 -32.63 -7.19 -20.73
CA LYS A 200 -33.18 -8.21 -19.82
C LYS A 200 -32.92 -9.63 -20.35
N THR A 201 -32.86 -9.78 -21.67
CA THR A 201 -32.62 -11.04 -22.38
C THR A 201 -31.16 -11.49 -22.33
N GLU A 202 -30.18 -10.62 -22.60
CA GLU A 202 -28.75 -10.97 -22.55
C GLU A 202 -28.27 -11.29 -21.15
N SER A 203 -28.78 -10.59 -20.12
CA SER A 203 -28.44 -10.92 -18.73
C SER A 203 -29.08 -12.23 -18.25
N HIS A 204 -30.24 -12.61 -18.80
CA HIS A 204 -30.82 -13.93 -18.56
C HIS A 204 -30.02 -15.02 -19.28
N MET A 205 -29.70 -14.84 -20.57
CA MET A 205 -28.91 -15.80 -21.35
C MET A 205 -27.50 -15.96 -20.78
N ALA A 206 -26.80 -14.88 -20.43
CA ALA A 206 -25.50 -14.95 -19.77
C ALA A 206 -25.56 -15.58 -18.37
N ARG A 207 -26.70 -15.47 -17.65
CA ARG A 207 -26.90 -16.21 -16.39
C ARG A 207 -27.12 -17.70 -16.66
N PHE A 208 -27.83 -18.08 -17.72
CA PHE A 208 -27.95 -19.48 -18.13
C PHE A 208 -26.59 -20.03 -18.58
N GLU A 209 -25.87 -19.35 -19.46
CA GLU A 209 -24.53 -19.74 -19.93
C GLU A 209 -23.47 -19.76 -18.82
N LYS A 210 -23.57 -18.88 -17.81
CA LYS A 210 -22.62 -18.82 -16.68
C LYS A 210 -23.00 -19.75 -15.53
N LYS A 211 -24.29 -20.02 -15.33
CA LYS A 211 -24.80 -21.05 -14.40
C LYS A 211 -24.53 -22.45 -14.97
N GLU A 212 -24.66 -22.62 -16.30
CA GLU A 212 -24.17 -23.79 -17.01
C GLU A 212 -22.65 -23.85 -17.01
N GLY A 213 -21.93 -22.77 -17.34
CA GLY A 213 -20.48 -22.79 -17.57
C GLY A 213 -19.57 -22.79 -16.33
N SER A 214 -20.02 -22.37 -15.15
CA SER A 214 -19.11 -22.22 -13.98
C SER A 214 -19.44 -23.08 -12.76
N ALA A 215 -20.68 -23.56 -12.61
CA ALA A 215 -21.06 -24.42 -11.49
C ALA A 215 -21.63 -25.77 -11.96
N HIS A 216 -22.32 -25.80 -13.11
CA HIS A 216 -22.85 -27.03 -13.70
C HIS A 216 -21.92 -27.69 -14.73
N SER A 217 -20.95 -26.97 -15.32
CA SER A 217 -20.15 -27.50 -16.45
C SER A 217 -18.96 -28.36 -16.02
N LEU A 218 -18.42 -28.19 -14.82
CA LEU A 218 -17.26 -28.98 -14.38
C LEU A 218 -17.60 -30.04 -13.32
N SER A 219 -18.50 -29.72 -12.38
CA SER A 219 -18.90 -30.69 -11.34
C SER A 219 -20.15 -31.49 -11.72
N SER A 220 -21.14 -30.87 -12.36
CA SER A 220 -22.36 -31.59 -12.76
C SER A 220 -22.22 -32.30 -14.11
N PHE A 221 -21.44 -31.80 -15.08
CA PHE A 221 -21.14 -32.55 -16.32
C PHE A 221 -20.40 -33.87 -16.05
N ARG A 222 -19.51 -33.88 -15.05
CA ARG A 222 -18.76 -35.08 -14.65
C ARG A 222 -19.65 -36.15 -14.01
N ASN A 223 -20.70 -35.73 -13.31
CA ASN A 223 -21.69 -36.62 -12.70
C ASN A 223 -22.84 -37.00 -13.65
N GLN A 224 -23.12 -36.20 -14.68
CA GLN A 224 -24.16 -36.44 -15.68
C GLN A 224 -23.66 -37.29 -16.86
N LEU A 225 -22.34 -37.39 -17.05
CA LEU A 225 -21.77 -38.38 -17.96
C LEU A 225 -21.78 -39.75 -17.29
N LYS A 226 -22.47 -40.72 -17.89
CA LYS A 226 -22.20 -42.13 -17.60
C LYS A 226 -20.74 -42.37 -17.96
N SER A 227 -19.87 -42.40 -16.96
CA SER A 227 -18.52 -42.94 -17.12
C SER A 227 -18.71 -44.37 -17.61
N THR A 228 -18.51 -44.64 -18.90
CA THR A 228 -18.28 -45.99 -19.37
C THR A 228 -16.98 -46.37 -18.66
N GLY A 229 -17.06 -47.21 -17.62
CA GLY A 229 -15.97 -47.55 -16.70
C GLY A 229 -14.78 -48.27 -17.35
N HIS A 230 -14.50 -47.98 -18.61
CA HIS A 230 -13.40 -48.48 -19.40
C HIS A 230 -12.50 -47.28 -19.68
N SER A 231 -11.43 -47.18 -18.89
CA SER A 231 -10.26 -46.44 -19.30
C SER A 231 -9.75 -47.07 -20.59
N LYS A 232 -9.92 -46.40 -21.74
CA LYS A 232 -9.36 -46.84 -23.04
C LYS A 232 -7.81 -46.94 -23.07
N TYR A 233 -7.15 -46.67 -21.94
CA TYR A 233 -5.71 -46.73 -21.76
C TYR A 233 -5.28 -47.55 -20.53
N ALA A 234 -6.20 -48.25 -19.86
CA ALA A 234 -5.84 -49.26 -18.88
C ALA A 234 -5.55 -50.54 -19.64
N LEU A 235 -4.29 -50.97 -19.61
CA LEU A 235 -3.82 -52.26 -20.11
C LEU A 235 -4.55 -53.35 -19.30
N GLU A 236 -5.64 -53.88 -19.85
CA GLU A 236 -6.41 -54.96 -19.22
C GLU A 236 -5.69 -56.29 -19.48
N GLU A 237 -4.98 -56.76 -18.46
CA GLU A 237 -4.54 -58.13 -18.37
C GLU A 237 -5.78 -59.00 -18.11
N LYS A 238 -6.00 -59.91 -19.05
CA LYS A 238 -7.12 -60.84 -19.18
C LYS A 238 -7.39 -61.66 -17.91
N GLU A 239 -8.58 -61.55 -17.34
CA GLU A 239 -9.27 -62.67 -16.69
C GLU A 239 -10.75 -62.70 -17.07
N GLU A 240 -11.09 -63.63 -17.97
CA GLU A 240 -12.46 -64.03 -18.28
C GLU A 240 -13.04 -64.80 -17.08
N SER A 241 -14.01 -64.23 -16.37
CA SER A 241 -14.89 -65.00 -15.48
C SER A 241 -16.31 -65.00 -16.02
N GLY A 242 -16.76 -66.19 -16.44
CA GLY A 242 -17.99 -66.41 -17.16
C GLY A 242 -19.26 -66.25 -16.31
N GLY A 243 -20.25 -65.57 -16.89
CA GLY A 243 -21.63 -65.58 -16.43
C GLY A 243 -22.55 -65.95 -17.60
N LYS A 244 -23.03 -67.19 -17.64
CA LYS A 244 -24.02 -67.67 -18.62
C LYS A 244 -25.30 -66.85 -18.48
N ALA A 245 -25.73 -66.22 -19.57
CA ALA A 245 -26.89 -65.36 -19.59
C ALA A 245 -28.21 -66.17 -19.57
N GLY A 246 -29.09 -65.83 -18.63
CA GLY A 246 -30.28 -66.60 -18.22
C GLY A 246 -31.47 -66.58 -19.18
N TRP A 247 -31.25 -66.77 -20.48
CA TRP A 247 -32.31 -66.94 -21.49
C TRP A 247 -32.41 -68.37 -22.03
N ARG A 248 -31.53 -69.27 -21.60
CA ARG A 248 -31.50 -70.67 -22.05
C ARG A 248 -32.55 -71.57 -21.39
N ASP A 249 -33.15 -71.16 -20.27
CA ASP A 249 -34.10 -71.98 -19.50
C ASP A 249 -35.58 -71.80 -19.92
N GLN A 250 -35.89 -70.92 -20.88
CA GLN A 250 -37.27 -70.71 -21.35
C GLN A 250 -37.69 -71.59 -22.54
N LEU A 251 -36.86 -72.57 -22.92
CA LEU A 251 -37.09 -73.44 -24.09
C LEU A 251 -37.11 -74.92 -23.70
N LYS A 252 -37.85 -75.30 -22.66
CA LYS A 252 -38.23 -76.71 -22.45
C LYS A 252 -39.67 -76.97 -22.92
N PRO A 253 -39.91 -77.99 -23.74
CA PRO A 253 -41.24 -78.32 -24.26
C PRO A 253 -42.15 -78.85 -23.14
N LYS A 254 -43.43 -78.47 -23.25
CA LYS A 254 -44.53 -78.83 -22.36
C LYS A 254 -44.78 -80.35 -22.43
N GLU A 255 -44.54 -81.07 -21.32
CA GLU A 255 -45.01 -82.45 -21.16
C GLU A 255 -46.54 -82.43 -21.06
N GLU A 256 -47.22 -83.10 -22.00
CA GLU A 256 -48.64 -83.41 -21.93
C GLU A 256 -48.82 -84.62 -20.98
N GLU A 257 -49.36 -84.37 -19.78
CA GLU A 257 -49.92 -85.44 -18.96
C GLU A 257 -51.33 -85.80 -19.41
N GLY A 258 -51.50 -87.08 -19.75
CA GLY A 258 -52.59 -87.88 -19.17
C GLY A 258 -53.84 -88.10 -20.04
N ALA A 259 -53.78 -89.08 -20.94
CA ALA A 259 -54.97 -89.76 -21.44
C ALA A 259 -54.81 -91.29 -21.29
N ALA A 260 -55.22 -91.81 -20.14
CA ALA A 260 -55.62 -93.20 -19.97
C ALA A 260 -56.97 -93.22 -19.22
N THR A 261 -58.02 -93.32 -20.04
CA THR A 261 -59.43 -93.68 -19.81
C THR A 261 -59.55 -95.00 -19.04
N ALA A 262 -60.64 -95.41 -18.39
CA ALA A 262 -62.04 -95.01 -18.31
C ALA A 262 -62.58 -95.55 -16.96
N GLN A 263 -63.89 -95.75 -16.81
CA GLN A 263 -64.41 -96.74 -15.84
C GLN A 263 -63.65 -98.06 -15.88
#